data_AF-A0AA36DYY6-F1
#
_entry.id   AF-A0AA36DYY6-F1
#
_cell.length_a   1.000
_cell.length_b   1.000
_cell.length_c   1.000
_cell.angle_alpha   90.00
_cell.angle_beta   90.00
_cell.angle_gamma   90.00
#
_symmetry.space_group_name_H-M   'P 1'
#
loop_
_entity.id
_entity.type
_entity.pdbx_description
1 polymer ?
#
loop_
_entity_poly.entity_id
_entity_poly.type
_entity_poly.pdbx_seq_one_letter_code
_entity_poly.pdbx_strand_id
1 'polypeptide(L)'
;MQFTETLPAPPLHLSSKPCQNFTPMNPNQIHRTRPWPGFPAPNKALGTFGDANCMEQLLVRCANAIESNDATLSQQILWVLNNIAPSDGDSNQRLTCGFLRALIARAAKTGTSANAAILEAVEGYSTVHIVDLSLTHCMQIPTLIDAMAGKLEGPPVVKLTIAGATEDVPPMLDLSYDELGIKLVNFARSRNIILDFNVIPSSSSDGFSSLIEHLKLQNLVHGNETNEALVINCHMMLHYIPEETPTATTSTTPFSFEDATPRALFLKQIRSLNPTLVVLADEDADFTSNNLVCRLRSAFNYLWIPYDIVDTFLPKGSKQRQWYEADIGWKIENVIAHEGLHRVERLEPRARWVQRMRNTGFRGVGFGEDIVTEVKGMLDEHAAGWGLKKEEDDLVLTWKGHNVVFTTAWVPT
;
A
#
# COMPACT_ATOMS: atom_id res chain seq x y z
N MET A 1 7.01 -29.16 -59.21
CA MET A 1 5.91 -28.27 -59.64
C MET A 1 6.24 -26.87 -59.17
N GLN A 2 6.72 -26.03 -60.09
CA GLN A 2 6.74 -24.57 -59.94
C GLN A 2 5.32 -24.05 -60.14
N PHE A 3 4.92 -23.02 -59.39
CA PHE A 3 4.25 -21.84 -59.95
C PHE A 3 4.58 -20.63 -59.08
N THR A 4 5.34 -19.72 -59.69
CA THR A 4 5.49 -18.30 -59.39
C THR A 4 4.22 -17.55 -59.77
N GLU A 5 3.85 -16.49 -59.04
CA GLU A 5 3.35 -15.25 -59.64
C GLU A 5 3.40 -14.07 -58.65
N THR A 6 4.09 -13.03 -59.07
CA THR A 6 4.25 -11.71 -58.46
C THR A 6 3.41 -10.68 -59.22
N LEU A 7 2.75 -9.75 -58.53
CA LEU A 7 2.12 -8.55 -59.11
C LEU A 7 2.35 -7.30 -58.23
N PRO A 8 2.23 -6.07 -58.77
CA PRO A 8 3.28 -5.04 -58.67
C PRO A 8 2.98 -3.88 -57.71
N ALA A 9 4.02 -3.07 -57.44
CA ALA A 9 3.97 -1.85 -56.61
C ALA A 9 3.34 -0.65 -57.36
N PRO A 10 2.62 0.27 -56.68
CA PRO A 10 2.12 1.51 -57.28
C PRO A 10 3.14 2.66 -57.24
N PRO A 11 2.97 3.71 -58.07
CA PRO A 11 4.02 4.66 -58.42
C PRO A 11 4.21 5.81 -57.41
N LEU A 12 5.46 6.25 -57.29
CA LEU A 12 5.89 7.46 -56.61
C LEU A 12 5.56 8.70 -57.44
N HIS A 13 4.74 9.61 -56.90
CA HIS A 13 4.68 10.99 -57.37
C HIS A 13 5.08 11.94 -56.23
N LEU A 14 6.25 12.56 -56.39
CA LEU A 14 6.67 13.76 -55.68
C LEU A 14 5.83 14.96 -56.17
N SER A 15 5.27 15.70 -55.23
CA SER A 15 4.83 17.09 -55.42
C SER A 15 5.19 17.88 -54.16
N SER A 16 5.68 19.10 -54.39
CA SER A 16 6.54 19.88 -53.51
C SER A 16 5.83 21.08 -52.86
N LYS A 17 6.08 21.28 -51.55
CA LYS A 17 6.02 22.52 -50.71
C LYS A 17 4.64 23.14 -50.36
N PRO A 18 4.53 23.97 -49.29
CA PRO A 18 5.34 24.09 -48.07
C PRO A 18 4.53 23.98 -46.75
N CYS A 19 5.24 23.67 -45.65
CA CYS A 19 4.74 23.81 -44.28
C CYS A 19 4.36 25.26 -43.96
N GLN A 20 3.14 25.47 -43.43
CA GLN A 20 2.82 26.56 -42.50
C GLN A 20 1.45 26.30 -41.85
N ASN A 21 1.51 25.97 -40.55
CA ASN A 21 0.62 26.39 -39.46
C ASN A 21 0.53 25.30 -38.39
N PHE A 22 1.49 25.36 -37.46
CA PHE A 22 1.37 24.79 -36.14
C PHE A 22 0.33 25.60 -35.35
N THR A 23 -0.76 24.96 -34.94
CA THR A 23 -1.51 25.36 -33.75
C THR A 23 -1.03 24.47 -32.59
N PRO A 24 -0.63 25.04 -31.43
CA PRO A 24 -0.19 24.23 -30.30
C PRO A 24 -1.40 23.54 -29.67
N MET A 25 -1.33 22.21 -29.54
CA MET A 25 -2.26 21.46 -28.69
C MET A 25 -2.00 21.82 -27.23
N ASN A 26 -3.08 22.18 -26.54
CA ASN A 26 -3.14 22.53 -25.12
C ASN A 26 -2.82 21.29 -24.25
N PRO A 27 -1.97 21.35 -23.20
CA PRO A 27 -1.56 20.15 -22.44
C PRO A 27 -2.57 19.62 -21.42
N ASN A 28 -3.77 20.19 -21.33
CA ASN A 28 -4.74 19.79 -20.30
C ASN A 28 -5.80 18.82 -20.85
N GLN A 29 -5.92 17.68 -20.14
CA GLN A 29 -7.00 16.68 -20.17
C GLN A 29 -7.07 15.75 -21.39
N ILE A 30 -6.39 14.61 -21.26
CA ILE A 30 -6.90 13.33 -21.76
C ILE A 30 -7.24 12.47 -20.54
N HIS A 31 -8.38 12.75 -19.90
CA HIS A 31 -9.02 11.74 -19.07
C HIS A 31 -9.48 10.62 -20.00
N ARG A 32 -8.85 9.44 -19.91
CA ARG A 32 -9.41 8.21 -20.48
C ARG A 32 -10.65 7.86 -19.66
N THR A 33 -11.81 8.36 -20.05
CA THR A 33 -13.09 7.90 -19.53
C THR A 33 -13.29 6.44 -19.96
N ARG A 34 -13.28 5.49 -19.00
CA ARG A 34 -13.77 4.12 -19.22
C ARG A 34 -15.22 3.96 -18.70
N PRO A 35 -16.00 3.07 -19.33
CA PRO A 35 -17.42 2.90 -19.06
C PRO A 35 -17.61 1.88 -17.92
N TRP A 36 -17.59 2.35 -16.68
CA TRP A 36 -18.00 1.55 -15.52
C TRP A 36 -19.42 1.97 -15.09
N PRO A 37 -20.29 1.04 -14.64
CA PRO A 37 -21.53 1.43 -14.01
C PRO A 37 -21.18 2.14 -12.70
N GLY A 38 -21.39 3.45 -12.66
CA GLY A 38 -21.10 4.28 -11.49
C GLY A 38 -21.74 3.70 -10.24
N PHE A 39 -21.02 3.75 -9.13
CA PHE A 39 -21.65 3.58 -7.82
C PHE A 39 -22.67 4.70 -7.62
N PRO A 40 -23.79 4.44 -6.93
CA PRO A 40 -24.79 5.46 -6.71
C PRO A 40 -24.14 6.61 -5.93
N ALA A 41 -24.11 7.80 -6.53
CA ALA A 41 -23.75 9.02 -5.83
C ALA A 41 -24.68 9.20 -4.60
N PRO A 42 -24.22 9.79 -3.48
CA PRO A 42 -25.00 9.85 -2.24
C PRO A 42 -26.24 10.74 -2.30
N ASN A 43 -26.57 11.35 -3.44
CA ASN A 43 -27.66 12.32 -3.54
C ASN A 43 -28.60 12.01 -4.70
N LYS A 44 -29.59 11.16 -4.42
CA LYS A 44 -31.04 11.33 -4.66
C LYS A 44 -31.72 10.00 -4.95
N ALA A 45 -32.11 9.33 -3.87
CA ALA A 45 -33.44 8.77 -3.68
C ALA A 45 -33.61 8.43 -2.20
N LEU A 46 -33.85 9.48 -1.40
CA LEU A 46 -34.32 9.35 -0.03
C LEU A 46 -35.74 8.76 -0.08
N GLY A 47 -35.81 7.43 0.01
CA GLY A 47 -37.01 6.71 0.39
C GLY A 47 -36.93 6.43 1.88
N THR A 48 -37.68 7.20 2.66
CA THR A 48 -37.80 7.19 4.11
C THR A 48 -38.07 5.79 4.69
N PHE A 49 -37.04 5.00 5.02
CA PHE A 49 -37.18 3.79 5.86
C PHE A 49 -35.87 3.51 6.65
N GLY A 50 -35.74 4.17 7.83
CA GLY A 50 -34.98 3.71 8.99
C GLY A 50 -33.45 3.65 8.93
N ASP A 51 -32.77 4.77 9.17
CA ASP A 51 -31.30 4.88 9.30
C ASP A 51 -30.68 3.93 10.35
N ALA A 52 -31.44 3.52 11.37
CA ALA A 52 -30.98 2.56 12.38
C ALA A 52 -30.72 1.16 11.81
N ASN A 53 -31.53 0.72 10.85
CA ASN A 53 -31.44 -0.62 10.26
C ASN A 53 -30.19 -0.76 9.37
N CYS A 54 -29.75 0.33 8.73
CA CYS A 54 -28.52 0.37 7.95
C CYS A 54 -27.27 0.26 8.84
N MET A 55 -27.22 1.01 9.95
CA MET A 55 -26.11 0.96 10.90
C MET A 55 -25.99 -0.40 11.57
N GLU A 56 -27.11 -0.99 11.99
CA GLU A 56 -27.15 -2.36 12.54
C GLU A 56 -26.65 -3.40 11.54
N GLN A 57 -27.09 -3.34 10.28
CA GLN A 57 -26.61 -4.25 9.24
C GLN A 57 -25.11 -4.10 8.96
N LEU A 58 -24.59 -2.87 8.96
CA LEU A 58 -23.16 -2.63 8.83
C LEU A 58 -22.39 -3.16 10.04
N LEU A 59 -22.90 -3.00 11.27
CA LEU A 59 -22.30 -3.58 12.47
C LEU A 59 -22.24 -5.11 12.39
N VAL A 60 -23.34 -5.76 12.00
CA VAL A 60 -23.41 -7.22 11.84
C VAL A 60 -22.49 -7.69 10.72
N ARG A 61 -22.46 -6.98 9.59
CA ARG A 61 -21.58 -7.31 8.47
C ARG A 61 -20.11 -7.10 8.82
N CYS A 62 -19.80 -6.09 9.63
CA CYS A 62 -18.48 -5.87 10.18
C CYS A 62 -18.08 -6.98 11.15
N ALA A 63 -18.98 -7.35 12.07
CA ALA A 63 -18.76 -8.47 12.97
C ALA A 63 -18.53 -9.76 12.18
N ASN A 64 -19.33 -10.04 11.15
CA ASN A 64 -19.13 -11.19 10.26
C ASN A 64 -17.82 -11.08 9.48
N ALA A 65 -17.41 -9.89 9.02
CA ALA A 65 -16.13 -9.68 8.34
C ALA A 65 -14.95 -9.86 9.31
N ILE A 66 -15.10 -9.48 10.57
CA ILE A 66 -14.13 -9.74 11.64
C ILE A 66 -14.13 -11.22 12.03
N GLU A 67 -15.28 -11.91 12.07
CA GLU A 67 -15.35 -13.34 12.37
C GLU A 67 -14.88 -14.21 11.18
N SER A 68 -15.10 -13.73 9.95
CA SER A 68 -14.63 -14.35 8.70
C SER A 68 -13.23 -13.85 8.31
N ASN A 69 -12.67 -12.94 9.09
CA ASN A 69 -11.32 -12.39 8.97
C ASN A 69 -10.98 -11.78 7.61
N ASP A 70 -11.99 -11.20 6.98
CA ASP A 70 -11.85 -10.34 5.85
C ASP A 70 -11.34 -8.97 6.36
N ALA A 71 -10.03 -8.87 6.55
CA ALA A 71 -9.36 -7.67 7.07
C ALA A 71 -9.68 -6.44 6.22
N THR A 72 -9.75 -6.59 4.90
CA THR A 72 -10.08 -5.49 3.98
C THR A 72 -11.52 -5.05 4.16
N LEU A 73 -12.48 -5.98 4.14
CA LEU A 73 -13.89 -5.65 4.30
C LEU A 73 -14.21 -5.16 5.71
N SER A 74 -13.63 -5.75 6.74
CA SER A 74 -13.77 -5.27 8.12
C SER A 74 -13.21 -3.87 8.24
N GLN A 75 -12.00 -3.57 7.74
CA GLN A 75 -11.45 -2.21 7.73
C GLN A 75 -12.35 -1.22 6.97
N GLN A 76 -12.86 -1.61 5.80
CA GLN A 76 -13.80 -0.79 5.01
C GLN A 76 -15.11 -0.52 5.78
N ILE A 77 -15.72 -1.53 6.38
CA ILE A 77 -16.99 -1.37 7.10
C ILE A 77 -16.78 -0.62 8.42
N LEU A 78 -15.71 -0.91 9.16
CA LEU A 78 -15.31 -0.15 10.35
C LEU A 78 -15.14 1.33 10.01
N TRP A 79 -14.52 1.62 8.88
CA TRP A 79 -14.37 2.98 8.39
C TRP A 79 -15.72 3.61 8.02
N VAL A 80 -16.60 2.91 7.29
CA VAL A 80 -17.93 3.43 6.93
C VAL A 80 -18.73 3.75 8.19
N LEU A 81 -18.78 2.81 9.14
CA LEU A 81 -19.45 2.97 10.43
C LEU A 81 -18.90 4.18 11.18
N ASN A 82 -17.58 4.38 11.19
CA ASN A 82 -16.96 5.52 11.86
C ASN A 82 -17.41 6.88 11.29
N ASN A 83 -17.80 6.91 10.03
CA ASN A 83 -18.22 8.13 9.34
C ASN A 83 -19.69 8.48 9.53
N ILE A 84 -20.54 7.48 9.77
CA ILE A 84 -21.99 7.67 9.86
C ILE A 84 -22.50 7.67 11.31
N ALA A 85 -21.66 7.25 12.27
CA ALA A 85 -22.02 7.11 13.69
C ALA A 85 -21.12 7.98 14.62
N PRO A 86 -21.26 9.32 14.58
CA PRO A 86 -20.54 10.22 15.47
C PRO A 86 -20.98 10.07 16.93
N SER A 87 -20.05 10.29 17.87
CA SER A 87 -20.27 10.08 19.32
C SER A 87 -21.19 11.12 19.98
N ASP A 88 -21.44 12.24 19.31
CA ASP A 88 -22.34 13.33 19.71
C ASP A 88 -23.60 13.40 18.84
N GLY A 89 -23.82 12.38 18.00
CA GLY A 89 -25.00 12.27 17.13
C GLY A 89 -26.30 11.90 17.86
N ASP A 90 -27.30 11.49 17.09
CA ASP A 90 -28.56 10.99 17.63
C ASP A 90 -28.39 9.68 18.45
N SER A 91 -29.47 9.21 19.07
CA SER A 91 -29.42 8.02 19.92
C SER A 91 -28.90 6.76 19.21
N ASN A 92 -29.23 6.57 17.93
CA ASN A 92 -28.79 5.39 17.15
C ASN A 92 -27.34 5.52 16.71
N GLN A 93 -26.91 6.73 16.35
CA GLN A 93 -25.51 7.03 16.03
C GLN A 93 -24.61 6.82 17.26
N ARG A 94 -25.04 7.28 18.44
CA ARG A 94 -24.30 7.08 19.70
C ARG A 94 -24.22 5.61 20.10
N LEU A 95 -25.31 4.86 19.93
CA LEU A 95 -25.33 3.41 20.16
C LEU A 95 -24.39 2.67 19.20
N THR A 96 -24.46 3.00 17.90
CA THR A 96 -23.61 2.43 16.85
C THR A 96 -22.14 2.77 17.09
N CYS A 97 -21.83 3.98 17.53
CA CYS A 97 -20.49 4.39 17.95
C CYS A 97 -19.96 3.50 19.09
N GLY A 98 -20.81 3.15 20.07
CA GLY A 98 -20.47 2.21 21.13
C GLY A 98 -20.09 0.82 20.63
N PHE A 99 -20.90 0.23 19.73
CA PHE A 99 -20.59 -1.08 19.12
C PHE A 99 -19.39 -1.05 18.19
N LEU A 100 -19.27 0.00 17.37
CA LEU A 100 -18.11 0.23 16.52
C LEU A 100 -16.84 0.25 17.37
N ARG A 101 -16.84 0.95 18.51
CA ARG A 101 -15.68 0.98 19.41
C ARG A 101 -15.25 -0.40 19.87
N ALA A 102 -16.22 -1.27 20.19
CA ALA A 102 -15.96 -2.65 20.57
C ALA A 102 -15.45 -3.52 19.41
N LEU A 103 -16.00 -3.34 18.19
CA LEU A 103 -15.56 -4.07 17.00
C LEU A 103 -14.13 -3.66 16.57
N ILE A 104 -13.80 -2.37 16.62
CA ILE A 104 -12.44 -1.90 16.38
C ILE A 104 -11.48 -2.46 17.44
N ALA A 105 -11.85 -2.43 18.72
CA ALA A 105 -11.01 -3.01 19.78
C ALA A 105 -10.82 -4.52 19.59
N ARG A 106 -11.80 -5.22 19.01
CA ARG A 106 -11.70 -6.65 18.65
C ARG A 106 -10.78 -6.85 17.43
N ALA A 107 -10.91 -6.03 16.40
CA ALA A 107 -10.04 -6.07 15.22
C ALA A 107 -8.60 -5.58 15.50
N ALA A 108 -8.41 -4.77 16.54
CA ALA A 108 -7.10 -4.28 16.97
C ALA A 108 -6.35 -5.31 17.85
N LYS A 109 -7.03 -6.31 18.41
CA LYS A 109 -6.43 -7.47 19.11
C LYS A 109 -5.81 -8.51 18.17
N THR A 110 -5.89 -8.27 16.87
CA THR A 110 -5.27 -9.07 15.80
C THR A 110 -4.31 -8.14 15.07
N GLY A 111 -3.33 -7.59 15.80
CA GLY A 111 -2.42 -6.58 15.26
C GLY A 111 -1.61 -7.13 14.09
N THR A 112 -1.42 -6.34 13.03
CA THR A 112 -0.41 -6.69 12.03
C THR A 112 0.97 -6.70 12.70
N SER A 113 1.87 -7.59 12.24
CA SER A 113 3.27 -7.60 12.69
C SER A 113 3.92 -6.21 12.61
N ALA A 114 3.59 -5.45 11.56
CA ALA A 114 3.99 -4.06 11.38
C ALA A 114 3.52 -3.15 12.52
N ASN A 115 2.23 -3.18 12.88
CA ASN A 115 1.71 -2.36 13.99
C ASN A 115 2.37 -2.71 15.32
N ALA A 116 2.60 -4.01 15.57
CA ALA A 116 3.24 -4.45 16.80
C ALA A 116 4.67 -3.91 16.92
N ALA A 117 5.49 -4.01 15.86
CA ALA A 117 6.83 -3.42 15.83
C ALA A 117 6.80 -1.90 16.01
N ILE A 118 5.84 -1.21 15.40
CA ILE A 118 5.67 0.24 15.59
C ILE A 118 5.34 0.55 17.05
N LEU A 119 4.41 -0.16 17.67
CA LEU A 119 3.98 0.06 19.05
C LEU A 119 5.09 -0.18 20.08
N GLU A 120 6.00 -1.11 19.82
CA GLU A 120 7.21 -1.31 20.64
C GLU A 120 8.20 -0.16 20.43
N ALA A 121 8.48 0.21 19.18
CA ALA A 121 9.52 1.22 18.89
C ALA A 121 9.16 2.64 19.33
N VAL A 122 7.86 2.97 19.41
CA VAL A 122 7.38 4.31 19.76
C VAL A 122 6.98 4.44 21.23
N GLU A 123 7.19 3.40 22.04
CA GLU A 123 6.92 3.45 23.47
C GLU A 123 7.74 4.56 24.16
N GLY A 124 7.08 5.38 24.98
CA GLY A 124 7.71 6.50 25.70
C GLY A 124 7.87 7.81 24.89
N TYR A 125 7.53 7.82 23.59
CA TYR A 125 7.53 9.05 22.79
C TYR A 125 6.23 9.84 22.96
N SER A 126 6.34 11.16 23.11
CA SER A 126 5.16 12.04 23.23
C SER A 126 4.50 12.36 21.89
N THR A 127 5.29 12.27 20.81
CA THR A 127 4.85 12.50 19.44
C THR A 127 5.32 11.34 18.58
N VAL A 128 4.46 10.84 17.70
CA VAL A 128 4.79 9.79 16.73
C VAL A 128 4.51 10.32 15.34
N HIS A 129 5.55 10.50 14.53
CA HIS A 129 5.45 10.85 13.13
C HIS A 129 5.57 9.60 12.27
N ILE A 130 4.45 9.21 11.67
CA ILE A 130 4.36 8.09 10.75
C ILE A 130 4.38 8.64 9.32
N VAL A 131 5.37 8.20 8.54
CA VAL A 131 5.40 8.37 7.10
C VAL A 131 4.89 7.09 6.47
N ASP A 132 3.67 7.11 5.95
CA ASP A 132 3.02 5.95 5.34
C ASP A 132 3.22 5.96 3.81
N LEU A 133 4.04 5.02 3.34
CA LEU A 133 4.27 4.70 1.94
C LEU A 133 3.54 3.39 1.64
N SER A 134 2.21 3.47 1.45
CA SER A 134 1.36 2.29 1.27
C SER A 134 0.47 2.35 0.03
N LEU A 135 0.30 1.20 -0.64
CA LEU A 135 -0.78 1.01 -1.64
C LEU A 135 -2.14 0.78 -0.99
N THR A 136 -2.16 0.52 0.32
CA THR A 136 -3.38 0.17 1.05
C THR A 136 -4.11 1.40 1.59
N HIS A 137 -3.79 2.61 1.11
CA HIS A 137 -4.50 3.84 1.44
C HIS A 137 -4.78 4.03 2.95
N CYS A 138 -3.74 3.90 3.76
CA CYS A 138 -3.80 4.08 5.23
C CYS A 138 -4.73 3.12 5.98
N MET A 139 -5.19 2.02 5.38
CA MET A 139 -6.12 1.08 6.04
C MET A 139 -5.53 0.41 7.30
N GLN A 140 -4.19 0.38 7.42
CA GLN A 140 -3.48 -0.04 8.64
C GLN A 140 -3.65 0.95 9.79
N ILE A 141 -3.74 2.25 9.50
CA ILE A 141 -3.64 3.34 10.49
C ILE A 141 -4.74 3.33 11.55
N PRO A 142 -6.03 3.08 11.25
CA PRO A 142 -7.06 3.04 12.30
C PRO A 142 -6.79 2.00 13.38
N THR A 143 -6.29 0.82 13.02
CA THR A 143 -5.96 -0.22 14.01
C THR A 143 -4.75 0.16 14.86
N LEU A 144 -3.77 0.86 14.28
CA LEU A 144 -2.62 1.39 15.02
C LEU A 144 -3.01 2.50 16.00
N ILE A 145 -3.86 3.43 15.57
CA ILE A 145 -4.42 4.50 16.42
C ILE A 145 -5.17 3.90 17.61
N ASP A 146 -6.01 2.88 17.39
CA ASP A 146 -6.74 2.25 18.49
C ASP A 146 -5.79 1.56 19.49
N ALA A 147 -4.76 0.87 18.98
CA ALA A 147 -3.76 0.23 19.82
C ALA A 147 -2.92 1.24 20.63
N MET A 148 -2.55 2.38 20.02
CA MET A 148 -1.87 3.48 20.71
C MET A 148 -2.74 4.09 21.82
N ALA A 149 -4.05 4.23 21.58
CA ALA A 149 -4.99 4.75 22.59
C ALA A 149 -5.16 3.82 23.80
N GLY A 150 -4.88 2.52 23.65
CA GLY A 150 -5.00 1.51 24.69
C GLY A 150 -3.83 1.45 25.69
N LYS A 151 -2.67 2.02 25.37
CA LYS A 151 -1.47 2.00 26.25
C LYS A 151 -1.60 3.09 27.34
N LEU A 152 -1.73 2.66 28.60
CA LEU A 152 -1.98 3.50 29.78
C LEU A 152 -0.72 4.30 30.19
N GLU A 153 -0.59 5.51 29.66
CA GLU A 153 0.12 6.68 30.28
C GLU A 153 -0.29 8.02 29.61
N GLY A 154 -1.18 7.96 28.62
CA GLY A 154 -1.64 9.09 27.81
C GLY A 154 -1.29 8.85 26.33
N PRO A 155 -2.24 8.97 25.38
CA PRO A 155 -1.95 8.72 23.97
C PRO A 155 -1.00 9.78 23.39
N PRO A 156 -0.09 9.41 22.46
CA PRO A 156 0.80 10.36 21.81
C PRO A 156 0.04 11.28 20.84
N VAL A 157 0.65 12.42 20.50
CA VAL A 157 0.26 13.16 19.28
C VAL A 157 0.76 12.38 18.07
N VAL A 158 -0.12 12.10 17.11
CA VAL A 158 0.24 11.40 15.88
C VAL A 158 0.33 12.41 14.74
N LYS A 159 1.44 12.42 14.01
CA LYS A 159 1.55 13.06 12.71
C LYS A 159 1.57 11.95 11.66
N LEU A 160 0.69 12.02 10.68
CA LEU A 160 0.64 11.09 9.56
C LEU A 160 0.95 11.85 8.28
N THR A 161 2.07 11.53 7.66
CA THR A 161 2.44 12.02 6.34
C THR A 161 2.34 10.89 5.32
N ILE A 162 1.68 11.14 4.19
CA ILE A 162 1.55 10.16 3.12
C ILE A 162 2.11 10.71 1.81
N ALA A 163 2.60 9.82 0.95
CA ALA A 163 2.86 10.15 -0.45
C ALA A 163 1.53 10.15 -1.22
N GLY A 164 1.05 11.33 -1.60
CA GLY A 164 -0.08 11.48 -2.50
C GLY A 164 0.33 11.01 -3.90
N ALA A 165 -0.12 9.83 -4.29
CA ALA A 165 0.23 9.23 -5.58
C ALA A 165 -0.16 10.13 -6.75
N THR A 166 0.76 10.33 -7.68
CA THR A 166 0.52 11.06 -8.95
C THR A 166 0.12 10.13 -10.09
N GLU A 167 0.17 8.82 -9.88
CA GLU A 167 -0.07 7.79 -10.91
C GLU A 167 -1.12 6.78 -10.42
N ASP A 168 -1.95 6.30 -11.35
CA ASP A 168 -3.02 5.34 -11.07
C ASP A 168 -2.47 3.90 -11.01
N VAL A 169 -1.98 3.50 -9.84
CA VAL A 169 -1.60 2.11 -9.55
C VAL A 169 -2.73 1.45 -8.73
N PRO A 170 -3.23 0.26 -9.13
CA PRO A 170 -4.23 -0.46 -8.34
C PRO A 170 -3.70 -0.93 -6.97
N PRO A 171 -4.57 -1.08 -5.96
CA PRO A 171 -5.99 -0.74 -5.97
C PRO A 171 -6.20 0.77 -5.98
N MET A 172 -7.26 1.24 -6.65
CA MET A 172 -7.59 2.67 -6.64
C MET A 172 -8.50 3.01 -5.47
N LEU A 173 -8.25 4.15 -4.83
CA LEU A 173 -9.16 4.71 -3.84
C LEU A 173 -10.24 5.55 -4.53
N ASP A 174 -11.50 5.14 -4.39
CA ASP A 174 -12.67 5.93 -4.82
C ASP A 174 -13.01 7.04 -3.81
N LEU A 175 -11.98 7.77 -3.37
CA LEU A 175 -12.03 8.87 -2.40
C LEU A 175 -10.76 9.72 -2.52
N SER A 176 -10.89 11.04 -2.36
CA SER A 176 -9.70 11.90 -2.29
C SER A 176 -8.92 11.71 -0.99
N TYR A 177 -7.61 11.96 -1.02
CA TYR A 177 -6.80 11.91 0.20
C TYR A 177 -7.17 13.00 1.22
N ASP A 178 -7.73 14.13 0.78
CA ASP A 178 -8.25 15.17 1.68
C ASP A 178 -9.46 14.63 2.49
N GLU A 179 -10.39 13.97 1.80
CA GLU A 179 -11.53 13.33 2.45
C GLU A 179 -11.08 12.17 3.34
N LEU A 180 -10.11 11.35 2.92
CA LEU A 180 -9.54 10.30 3.77
C LEU A 180 -8.96 10.89 5.06
N GLY A 181 -8.19 11.97 4.94
CA GLY A 181 -7.56 12.68 6.05
C GLY A 181 -8.57 13.16 7.08
N ILE A 182 -9.63 13.85 6.66
CA ILE A 182 -10.71 14.31 7.55
C ILE A 182 -11.28 13.16 8.37
N LYS A 183 -11.46 12.00 7.74
CA LYS A 183 -12.07 10.83 8.37
C LYS A 183 -11.14 10.14 9.36
N LEU A 184 -9.85 10.05 9.03
CA LEU A 184 -8.82 9.57 9.96
C LEU A 184 -8.68 10.50 11.17
N VAL A 185 -8.71 11.82 10.97
CA VAL A 185 -8.63 12.82 12.06
C VAL A 185 -9.84 12.70 12.99
N ASN A 186 -11.04 12.53 12.44
CA ASN A 186 -12.25 12.30 13.23
C ASN A 186 -12.19 10.97 13.99
N PHE A 187 -11.68 9.91 13.36
CA PHE A 187 -11.45 8.63 14.04
C PHE A 187 -10.48 8.76 15.21
N ALA A 188 -9.32 9.39 15.00
CA ALA A 188 -8.31 9.62 16.02
C ALA A 188 -8.89 10.40 17.22
N ARG A 189 -9.67 11.46 16.93
CA ARG A 189 -10.36 12.25 17.95
C ARG A 189 -11.29 11.38 18.81
N SER A 190 -12.01 10.42 18.20
CA SER A 190 -12.88 9.48 18.94
C SER A 190 -12.10 8.56 19.92
N ARG A 191 -10.80 8.41 19.70
CA ARG A 191 -9.83 7.67 20.53
C ARG A 191 -8.99 8.58 21.44
N ASN A 192 -9.35 9.86 21.55
CA ASN A 192 -8.60 10.88 22.29
C ASN A 192 -7.16 11.04 21.80
N ILE A 193 -6.88 10.73 20.53
CA ILE A 193 -5.60 10.98 19.87
C ILE A 193 -5.73 12.24 19.02
N ILE A 194 -4.75 13.14 19.14
CA ILE A 194 -4.58 14.25 18.21
C ILE A 194 -3.85 13.72 16.98
N LEU A 195 -4.48 13.80 15.81
CA LEU A 195 -3.88 13.43 14.53
C LEU A 195 -3.71 14.69 13.67
N ASP A 196 -2.47 14.94 13.25
CA ASP A 196 -2.14 15.84 12.14
C ASP A 196 -1.95 15.00 10.86
N PHE A 197 -2.63 15.36 9.77
CA PHE A 197 -2.63 14.60 8.53
C PHE A 197 -2.13 15.45 7.37
N ASN A 198 -1.07 14.98 6.72
CA ASN A 198 -0.36 15.69 5.67
C ASN A 198 -0.20 14.82 4.42
N VAL A 199 -0.57 15.36 3.26
CA VAL A 199 -0.39 14.70 1.97
C VAL A 199 0.70 15.44 1.21
N ILE A 200 1.76 14.73 0.82
CA ILE A 200 2.84 15.28 -0.01
C ILE A 200 2.71 14.70 -1.41
N PRO A 201 2.41 15.51 -2.44
CA PRO A 201 2.43 15.03 -3.82
C PRO A 201 3.81 14.46 -4.15
N SER A 202 3.89 13.19 -4.50
CA SER A 202 5.16 12.49 -4.74
C SER A 202 4.94 11.25 -5.60
N SER A 203 5.97 10.86 -6.34
CA SER A 203 5.94 9.67 -7.20
C SER A 203 7.01 8.66 -6.80
N SER A 204 6.72 7.37 -6.97
CA SER A 204 7.74 6.33 -6.85
C SER A 204 8.78 6.42 -7.98
N SER A 205 8.42 6.97 -9.14
CA SER A 205 9.29 7.02 -10.32
C SER A 205 10.53 7.90 -10.13
N ASP A 206 10.50 8.85 -9.20
CA ASP A 206 11.64 9.68 -8.82
C ASP A 206 12.22 9.34 -7.43
N GLY A 207 11.76 8.24 -6.82
CA GLY A 207 12.14 7.84 -5.47
C GLY A 207 11.54 8.72 -4.38
N PHE A 208 10.31 9.23 -4.58
CA PHE A 208 9.60 10.08 -3.63
C PHE A 208 10.36 11.36 -3.27
N SER A 209 10.96 12.00 -4.27
CA SER A 209 11.92 13.09 -4.07
C SER A 209 11.35 14.25 -3.23
N SER A 210 10.12 14.69 -3.53
CA SER A 210 9.44 15.78 -2.83
C SER A 210 9.08 15.42 -1.38
N LEU A 211 8.66 14.18 -1.11
CA LEU A 211 8.45 13.68 0.25
C LEU A 211 9.76 13.71 1.05
N ILE A 212 10.85 13.20 0.48
CA ILE A 212 12.16 13.20 1.13
C ILE A 212 12.62 14.62 1.44
N GLU A 213 12.46 15.57 0.51
CA GLU A 213 12.79 16.98 0.74
C GLU A 213 11.95 17.57 1.88
N HIS A 214 10.64 17.34 1.88
CA HIS A 214 9.74 17.78 2.94
C HIS A 214 10.17 17.26 4.32
N LEU A 215 10.47 15.95 4.44
CA LEU A 215 10.89 15.34 5.70
C LEU A 215 12.24 15.88 6.18
N LYS A 216 13.19 16.13 5.27
CA LYS A 216 14.47 16.77 5.61
C LYS A 216 14.28 18.18 6.15
N LEU A 217 13.42 18.98 5.53
CA LEU A 217 13.11 20.33 6.00
C LEU A 217 12.43 20.29 7.38
N GLN A 218 11.48 19.37 7.59
CA GLN A 218 10.84 19.19 8.90
C GLN A 218 11.84 18.81 9.99
N ASN A 219 12.74 17.85 9.71
CA ASN A 219 13.80 17.43 10.63
C ASN A 219 14.79 18.57 10.94
N LEU A 220 15.12 19.41 9.98
CA LEU A 220 15.99 20.58 10.21
C LEU A 220 15.35 21.63 11.13
N VAL A 221 14.02 21.80 11.04
CA VAL A 221 13.28 22.79 11.84
C VAL A 221 12.97 22.28 13.25
N HIS A 222 12.65 20.99 13.41
CA HIS A 222 12.11 20.45 14.68
C HIS A 222 13.01 19.41 15.37
N GLY A 223 14.10 18.96 14.72
CA GLY A 223 14.83 17.75 15.12
C GLY A 223 15.55 17.76 16.48
N ASN A 224 15.62 18.92 17.16
CA ASN A 224 16.26 19.04 18.48
C ASN A 224 15.29 19.35 19.63
N GLU A 225 14.00 19.60 19.35
CA GLU A 225 13.08 20.18 20.34
C GLU A 225 11.93 19.25 20.77
N THR A 226 11.72 18.12 20.09
CA THR A 226 10.59 17.22 20.37
C THR A 226 11.04 15.80 20.72
N ASN A 227 10.45 15.22 21.77
CA ASN A 227 10.51 13.78 22.04
C ASN A 227 9.60 13.06 21.02
N GLU A 228 10.04 13.06 19.76
CA GLU A 228 9.31 12.60 18.59
C GLU A 228 9.95 11.37 17.97
N ALA A 229 9.16 10.31 17.79
CA ALA A 229 9.57 9.13 17.04
C ALA A 229 9.23 9.31 15.56
N LEU A 230 10.20 9.04 14.68
CA LEU A 230 9.98 8.98 13.24
C LEU A 230 9.87 7.52 12.79
N VAL A 231 8.71 7.13 12.27
CA VAL A 231 8.41 5.80 11.75
C VAL A 231 8.21 5.90 10.24
N ILE A 232 8.98 5.13 9.47
CA ILE A 232 8.76 4.98 8.03
C ILE A 232 8.07 3.64 7.78
N ASN A 233 6.79 3.68 7.42
CA ASN A 233 5.98 2.49 7.16
C ASN A 233 5.87 2.26 5.65
N CYS A 234 6.58 1.26 5.15
CA CYS A 234 6.59 0.90 3.73
C CYS A 234 5.77 -0.37 3.52
N HIS A 235 4.62 -0.26 2.85
CA HIS A 235 3.70 -1.38 2.65
C HIS A 235 3.33 -1.52 1.17
N MET A 236 3.90 -2.53 0.51
CA MET A 236 3.66 -2.87 -0.91
C MET A 236 4.03 -1.76 -1.90
N MET A 237 4.88 -0.80 -1.54
CA MET A 237 5.13 0.40 -2.34
C MET A 237 6.54 0.48 -2.94
N LEU A 238 7.57 -0.02 -2.24
CA LEU A 238 8.96 0.27 -2.62
C LEU A 238 9.39 -0.39 -3.94
N HIS A 239 8.75 -1.49 -4.33
CA HIS A 239 9.02 -2.14 -5.60
C HIS A 239 8.61 -1.30 -6.83
N TYR A 240 7.81 -0.24 -6.68
CA TYR A 240 7.53 0.70 -7.77
C TYR A 240 8.66 1.69 -8.03
N ILE A 241 9.61 1.84 -7.09
CA ILE A 241 10.79 2.67 -7.34
C ILE A 241 11.62 2.00 -8.45
N PRO A 242 11.99 2.71 -9.53
CA PRO A 242 12.74 2.13 -10.64
C PRO A 242 14.10 1.55 -10.21
N GLU A 243 14.55 0.55 -10.96
CA GLU A 243 15.90 -0.02 -10.79
C GLU A 243 16.93 0.68 -11.69
N GLU A 244 16.49 1.21 -12.82
CA GLU A 244 17.30 1.85 -13.85
C GLU A 244 17.20 3.38 -13.74
N THR A 245 18.33 4.08 -13.82
CA THR A 245 18.33 5.54 -13.98
C THR A 245 18.01 5.92 -15.44
N PRO A 246 17.18 6.94 -15.71
CA PRO A 246 16.80 7.34 -17.08
C PRO A 246 17.99 7.65 -18.02
N THR A 247 19.16 7.95 -17.45
CA THR A 247 20.38 8.33 -18.16
C THR A 247 21.33 7.17 -18.43
N ALA A 248 21.01 5.92 -18.04
CA ALA A 248 21.87 4.75 -18.24
C ALA A 248 21.83 4.18 -19.68
N THR A 249 21.62 5.04 -20.69
CA THR A 249 21.85 4.65 -22.08
C THR A 249 23.36 4.75 -22.37
N THR A 250 24.01 3.60 -22.54
CA THR A 250 25.31 3.36 -23.22
C THR A 250 26.63 3.27 -22.42
N SER A 251 26.65 2.97 -21.12
CA SER A 251 27.90 2.53 -20.45
C SER A 251 27.97 1.00 -20.23
N THR A 252 28.64 0.31 -21.16
CA THR A 252 29.02 -1.12 -21.11
C THR A 252 30.14 -1.40 -20.09
N THR A 253 29.99 -0.93 -18.85
CA THR A 253 30.87 -1.36 -17.74
C THR A 253 30.18 -2.49 -16.96
N PRO A 254 30.77 -3.70 -16.84
CA PRO A 254 30.13 -4.86 -16.18
C PRO A 254 29.97 -4.73 -14.66
N PHE A 255 30.31 -3.58 -14.08
CA PHE A 255 30.20 -3.30 -12.66
C PHE A 255 29.07 -2.30 -12.44
N SER A 256 27.83 -2.77 -12.48
CA SER A 256 26.73 -2.06 -11.83
C SER A 256 26.99 -2.11 -10.33
N PHE A 257 27.47 -1.01 -9.74
CA PHE A 257 27.47 -0.88 -8.29
C PHE A 257 26.01 -0.86 -7.83
N GLU A 258 25.55 -1.92 -7.15
CA GLU A 258 24.20 -2.00 -6.56
C GLU A 258 23.87 -0.75 -5.71
N ASP A 259 24.91 -0.12 -5.16
CA ASP A 259 24.91 1.11 -4.37
C ASP A 259 24.41 2.37 -5.11
N ALA A 260 24.25 2.33 -6.43
CA ALA A 260 23.83 3.46 -7.26
C ALA A 260 22.39 3.32 -7.83
N THR A 261 21.67 2.26 -7.50
CA THR A 261 20.26 2.10 -7.94
C THR A 261 19.34 3.13 -7.28
N PRO A 262 18.25 3.59 -7.93
CA PRO A 262 17.31 4.53 -7.31
C PRO A 262 16.72 4.01 -5.99
N ARG A 263 16.44 2.71 -5.89
CA ARG A 263 16.07 2.05 -4.62
C ARG A 263 17.12 2.21 -3.52
N ALA A 264 18.40 1.98 -3.82
CA ALA A 264 19.48 2.15 -2.85
C ALA A 264 19.65 3.63 -2.45
N LEU A 265 19.50 4.57 -3.40
CA LEU A 265 19.53 6.00 -3.12
C LEU A 265 18.38 6.43 -2.21
N PHE A 266 17.17 5.96 -2.46
CA PHE A 266 16.01 6.19 -1.61
C PHE A 266 16.26 5.68 -0.18
N LEU A 267 16.75 4.44 -0.02
CA LEU A 267 17.07 3.89 1.30
C LEU A 267 18.17 4.69 2.02
N LYS A 268 19.19 5.18 1.31
CA LYS A 268 20.20 6.10 1.87
C LYS A 268 19.59 7.43 2.31
N GLN A 269 18.62 7.96 1.57
CA GLN A 269 17.90 9.17 1.96
C GLN A 269 17.04 8.93 3.20
N ILE A 270 16.31 7.81 3.28
CA ILE A 270 15.57 7.40 4.49
C ILE A 270 16.54 7.23 5.67
N ARG A 271 17.68 6.58 5.48
CA ARG A 271 18.73 6.46 6.52
C ARG A 271 19.20 7.82 7.04
N SER A 272 19.32 8.82 6.17
CA SER A 272 19.76 10.17 6.53
C SER A 272 18.75 10.94 7.39
N LEU A 273 17.48 10.52 7.39
CA LEU A 273 16.44 11.07 8.29
C LEU A 273 16.57 10.54 9.72
N ASN A 274 17.42 9.53 9.94
CA ASN A 274 17.63 8.87 11.23
C ASN A 274 16.32 8.41 11.91
N PRO A 275 15.48 7.62 11.22
CA PRO A 275 14.18 7.21 11.77
C PRO A 275 14.34 6.33 13.01
N THR A 276 13.37 6.39 13.92
CA THR A 276 13.25 5.47 15.06
C THR A 276 13.01 4.04 14.58
N LEU A 277 12.19 3.86 13.54
CA LEU A 277 11.88 2.56 12.96
C LEU A 277 11.56 2.69 11.46
N VAL A 278 12.00 1.72 10.66
CA VAL A 278 11.50 1.48 9.32
C VAL A 278 10.84 0.10 9.30
N VAL A 279 9.58 0.03 8.90
CA VAL A 279 8.89 -1.24 8.62
C VAL A 279 8.79 -1.41 7.12
N LEU A 280 9.15 -2.59 6.62
CA LEU A 280 9.02 -2.94 5.22
C LEU A 280 8.24 -4.26 5.10
N ALA A 281 7.10 -4.18 4.45
CA ALA A 281 6.32 -5.33 4.04
C ALA A 281 6.08 -5.30 2.52
N ASP A 282 6.37 -6.43 1.86
CA ASP A 282 6.20 -6.57 0.41
C ASP A 282 5.95 -8.03 0.04
N GLU A 283 5.58 -8.26 -1.21
CA GLU A 283 5.39 -9.58 -1.79
C GLU A 283 6.73 -10.29 -2.05
N ASP A 284 6.82 -11.59 -1.73
CA ASP A 284 8.05 -12.37 -1.84
C ASP A 284 8.19 -13.04 -3.22
N ALA A 285 8.44 -12.23 -4.25
CA ALA A 285 8.62 -12.68 -5.64
C ALA A 285 9.74 -11.93 -6.36
N ASP A 286 10.31 -12.51 -7.42
CA ASP A 286 11.31 -11.84 -8.28
C ASP A 286 10.74 -11.52 -9.66
N PHE A 287 10.33 -10.28 -9.85
CA PHE A 287 9.87 -9.73 -11.14
C PHE A 287 10.90 -8.79 -11.78
N THR A 288 12.15 -8.72 -11.31
CA THR A 288 13.10 -7.71 -11.81
C THR A 288 13.77 -8.10 -13.12
N SER A 289 13.94 -9.40 -13.40
CA SER A 289 14.67 -9.94 -14.57
C SER A 289 14.38 -9.21 -15.89
N ASN A 290 15.42 -8.85 -16.65
CA ASN A 290 15.25 -8.30 -18.00
C ASN A 290 14.95 -9.37 -19.06
N ASN A 291 15.09 -10.66 -18.72
CA ASN A 291 14.70 -11.76 -19.60
C ASN A 291 13.21 -12.10 -19.44
N LEU A 292 12.45 -12.00 -20.54
CA LEU A 292 11.01 -12.26 -20.57
C LEU A 292 10.63 -13.68 -20.10
N VAL A 293 11.38 -14.71 -20.52
CA VAL A 293 11.09 -16.11 -20.14
C VAL A 293 11.29 -16.30 -18.63
N CYS A 294 12.34 -15.72 -18.07
CA CYS A 294 12.56 -15.74 -16.63
C CYS A 294 11.43 -15.02 -15.87
N ARG A 295 11.02 -13.82 -16.32
CA ARG A 295 9.90 -13.09 -15.70
C ARG A 295 8.60 -13.87 -15.76
N LEU A 296 8.26 -14.45 -16.92
CA LEU A 296 7.06 -15.24 -17.09
C LEU A 296 7.03 -16.44 -16.13
N ARG A 297 8.16 -17.15 -15.99
CA ARG A 297 8.28 -18.26 -15.04
C ARG A 297 8.10 -17.79 -13.60
N SER A 298 8.76 -16.71 -13.19
CA SER A 298 8.60 -16.15 -11.84
C SER A 298 7.16 -15.72 -11.57
N ALA A 299 6.54 -14.98 -12.50
CA ALA A 299 5.16 -14.52 -12.40
C ALA A 299 4.19 -15.69 -12.29
N PHE A 300 4.33 -16.72 -13.13
CA PHE A 300 3.47 -17.90 -13.07
C PHE A 300 3.64 -18.69 -11.76
N ASN A 301 4.88 -18.82 -11.26
CA ASN A 301 5.17 -19.54 -10.02
C ASN A 301 4.69 -18.82 -8.76
N TYR A 302 4.46 -17.50 -8.83
CA TYR A 302 3.98 -16.70 -7.70
C TYR A 302 2.49 -16.38 -7.80
N LEU A 303 2.02 -15.86 -8.94
CA LEU A 303 0.67 -15.28 -9.07
C LEU A 303 -0.46 -16.30 -9.06
N TRP A 304 -0.17 -17.61 -9.14
CA TRP A 304 -1.20 -18.63 -8.85
C TRP A 304 -1.71 -18.53 -7.41
N ILE A 305 -0.86 -18.09 -6.46
CA ILE A 305 -1.19 -17.95 -5.03
C ILE A 305 -2.38 -17.01 -4.82
N PRO A 306 -2.34 -15.73 -5.25
CA PRO A 306 -3.48 -14.83 -5.07
C PRO A 306 -4.75 -15.30 -5.82
N TYR A 307 -4.63 -15.98 -6.97
CA TYR A 307 -5.80 -16.60 -7.62
C TYR A 307 -6.42 -17.73 -6.78
N ASP A 308 -5.59 -18.58 -6.17
CA ASP A 308 -6.06 -19.70 -5.33
C ASP A 308 -6.63 -19.21 -3.99
N ILE A 309 -6.08 -18.12 -3.42
CA ILE A 309 -6.66 -17.40 -2.28
C ILE A 309 -8.05 -16.88 -2.66
N VAL A 310 -8.17 -16.15 -3.78
CA VAL A 310 -9.45 -15.61 -4.25
C VAL A 310 -10.46 -16.72 -4.53
N ASP A 311 -10.06 -17.86 -5.10
CA ASP A 311 -10.97 -18.99 -5.32
C ASP A 311 -11.43 -19.65 -4.01
N THR A 312 -10.58 -19.63 -2.98
CA THR A 312 -10.88 -20.18 -1.65
C THR A 312 -11.84 -19.30 -0.86
N PHE A 313 -11.67 -17.97 -0.90
CA PHE A 313 -12.41 -17.05 -0.03
C PHE A 313 -13.57 -16.33 -0.72
N LEU A 314 -13.54 -16.14 -2.05
CA LEU A 314 -14.51 -15.31 -2.74
C LEU A 314 -15.45 -16.14 -3.66
N PRO A 315 -16.78 -15.96 -3.54
CA PRO A 315 -17.74 -16.66 -4.39
C PRO A 315 -17.51 -16.38 -5.88
N LYS A 316 -17.62 -17.43 -6.71
CA LYS A 316 -17.59 -17.33 -8.17
C LYS A 316 -18.65 -16.34 -8.66
N GLY A 317 -18.25 -15.42 -9.53
CA GLY A 317 -19.13 -14.40 -10.10
C GLY A 317 -19.37 -13.18 -9.22
N SER A 318 -18.86 -13.11 -7.99
CA SER A 318 -18.94 -11.90 -7.17
C SER A 318 -18.16 -10.73 -7.79
N LYS A 319 -18.64 -9.50 -7.61
CA LYS A 319 -17.94 -8.30 -8.11
C LYS A 319 -16.59 -8.09 -7.43
N GLN A 320 -16.51 -8.40 -6.14
CA GLN A 320 -15.29 -8.33 -5.35
C GLN A 320 -14.21 -9.21 -5.96
N ARG A 321 -14.54 -10.48 -6.26
CA ARG A 321 -13.64 -11.40 -6.96
C ARG A 321 -13.17 -10.82 -8.29
N GLN A 322 -14.09 -10.28 -9.10
CA GLN A 322 -13.74 -9.71 -10.39
C GLN A 322 -12.77 -8.52 -10.26
N TRP A 323 -12.92 -7.68 -9.24
CA TRP A 323 -11.99 -6.57 -8.98
C TRP A 323 -10.62 -7.07 -8.55
N TYR A 324 -10.55 -7.98 -7.58
CA TYR A 324 -9.27 -8.58 -7.16
C TYR A 324 -8.55 -9.29 -8.32
N GLU A 325 -9.26 -10.09 -9.12
CA GLU A 325 -8.68 -10.77 -10.28
C GLU A 325 -8.25 -9.79 -11.37
N ALA A 326 -8.92 -8.64 -11.51
CA ALA A 326 -8.51 -7.57 -12.44
C ALA A 326 -7.22 -6.88 -11.98
N ASP A 327 -7.05 -6.63 -10.68
CA ASP A 327 -5.81 -6.06 -10.12
C ASP A 327 -4.63 -7.01 -10.35
N ILE A 328 -4.82 -8.32 -10.10
CA ILE A 328 -3.82 -9.35 -10.42
C ILE A 328 -3.53 -9.36 -11.94
N GLY A 329 -4.57 -9.26 -12.77
CA GLY A 329 -4.43 -9.19 -14.22
C GLY A 329 -3.59 -7.99 -14.69
N TRP A 330 -3.78 -6.82 -14.08
CA TRP A 330 -2.98 -5.63 -14.35
C TRP A 330 -1.50 -5.86 -14.01
N LYS A 331 -1.21 -6.49 -12.86
CA LYS A 331 0.16 -6.85 -12.47
C LYS A 331 0.81 -7.77 -13.52
N ILE A 332 0.11 -8.80 -13.97
CA ILE A 332 0.59 -9.71 -15.03
C ILE A 332 0.91 -8.94 -16.31
N GLU A 333 -0.01 -8.07 -16.76
CA GLU A 333 0.18 -7.26 -17.96
C GLU A 333 1.39 -6.32 -17.81
N ASN A 334 1.58 -5.69 -16.65
CA ASN A 334 2.72 -4.83 -16.41
C ASN A 334 4.05 -5.61 -16.43
N VAL A 335 4.13 -6.75 -15.74
CA VAL A 335 5.35 -7.58 -15.67
C VAL A 335 5.76 -8.17 -17.02
N ILE A 336 4.78 -8.55 -17.86
CA ILE A 336 5.02 -9.31 -19.09
C ILE A 336 5.07 -8.42 -20.34
N ALA A 337 4.15 -7.46 -20.48
CA ALA A 337 3.98 -6.70 -21.71
C ALA A 337 4.80 -5.40 -21.76
N HIS A 338 5.17 -4.84 -20.60
CA HIS A 338 5.87 -3.56 -20.53
C HIS A 338 7.38 -3.75 -20.35
N GLU A 339 8.16 -2.72 -20.68
CA GLU A 339 9.61 -2.66 -20.50
C GLU A 339 10.06 -1.27 -20.05
N GLY A 340 11.31 -1.15 -19.60
CA GLY A 340 11.90 0.12 -19.17
C GLY A 340 11.07 0.80 -18.08
N LEU A 341 10.86 2.12 -18.21
CA LEU A 341 10.11 2.94 -17.25
C LEU A 341 8.61 2.60 -17.18
N HIS A 342 8.04 1.95 -18.19
CA HIS A 342 6.62 1.57 -18.19
C HIS A 342 6.37 0.26 -17.43
N ARG A 343 7.41 -0.54 -17.18
CA ARG A 343 7.35 -1.72 -16.33
C ARG A 343 7.66 -1.30 -14.90
N VAL A 344 6.63 -1.15 -14.08
CA VAL A 344 6.69 -0.61 -12.72
C VAL A 344 6.49 -1.70 -11.65
N GLU A 345 5.78 -2.79 -11.96
CA GLU A 345 5.58 -3.94 -11.07
C GLU A 345 6.86 -4.80 -11.00
N ARG A 346 7.84 -4.35 -10.21
CA ARG A 346 9.18 -4.96 -10.15
C ARG A 346 9.51 -5.47 -8.76
N LEU A 347 8.73 -6.45 -8.30
CA LEU A 347 8.95 -7.15 -7.02
C LEU A 347 10.37 -7.71 -6.89
N GLU A 348 10.90 -7.63 -5.67
CA GLU A 348 12.14 -8.26 -5.26
C GLU A 348 11.89 -9.24 -4.12
N PRO A 349 12.59 -10.39 -4.09
CA PRO A 349 12.46 -11.34 -3.00
C PRO A 349 13.00 -10.75 -1.70
N ARG A 350 12.47 -11.20 -0.56
CA ARG A 350 12.84 -10.75 0.79
C ARG A 350 14.35 -10.60 0.98
N ALA A 351 15.13 -11.60 0.57
CA ALA A 351 16.57 -11.63 0.74
C ALA A 351 17.29 -10.43 0.08
N ARG A 352 16.79 -9.93 -1.05
CA ARG A 352 17.37 -8.72 -1.70
C ARG A 352 17.04 -7.46 -0.90
N TRP A 353 15.80 -7.30 -0.44
CA TRP A 353 15.42 -6.18 0.42
C TRP A 353 16.23 -6.15 1.72
N VAL A 354 16.39 -7.31 2.38
CA VAL A 354 17.25 -7.46 3.57
C VAL A 354 18.68 -7.01 3.28
N GLN A 355 19.26 -7.44 2.16
CA GLN A 355 20.62 -7.03 1.78
C GLN A 355 20.72 -5.53 1.51
N ARG A 356 19.73 -4.93 0.83
CA ARG A 356 19.68 -3.48 0.58
C ARG A 356 19.60 -2.68 1.86
N MET A 357 18.76 -3.09 2.81
CA MET A 357 18.64 -2.43 4.11
C MET A 357 19.98 -2.50 4.88
N ARG A 358 20.61 -3.67 4.94
CA ARG A 358 21.94 -3.85 5.56
C ARG A 358 23.01 -2.99 4.89
N ASN A 359 23.08 -2.98 3.55
CA ASN A 359 24.05 -2.19 2.77
C ASN A 359 23.88 -0.67 2.94
N THR A 360 22.70 -0.21 3.36
CA THR A 360 22.39 1.21 3.57
C THR A 360 22.45 1.64 5.03
N GLY A 361 23.02 0.81 5.90
CA GLY A 361 23.28 1.16 7.30
C GLY A 361 22.07 0.98 8.21
N PHE A 362 21.23 -0.01 7.92
CA PHE A 362 20.18 -0.48 8.82
C PHE A 362 20.53 -1.84 9.42
N ARG A 363 20.03 -2.09 10.63
CA ARG A 363 20.07 -3.40 11.30
C ARG A 363 18.63 -3.89 11.48
N GLY A 364 18.40 -5.17 11.18
CA GLY A 364 17.12 -5.82 11.42
C GLY A 364 16.79 -5.89 12.91
N VAL A 365 15.51 -5.82 13.24
CA VAL A 365 14.99 -6.02 14.59
C VAL A 365 13.93 -7.11 14.52
N GLY A 366 14.16 -8.20 15.26
CA GLY A 366 13.26 -9.33 15.29
C GLY A 366 11.93 -9.02 15.98
N PHE A 367 10.86 -9.67 15.53
CA PHE A 367 9.56 -9.62 16.18
C PHE A 367 9.51 -10.52 17.42
N GLY A 368 8.96 -9.99 18.52
CA GLY A 368 8.77 -10.71 19.78
C GLY A 368 7.90 -11.97 19.62
N GLU A 369 8.17 -13.01 20.41
CA GLU A 369 7.44 -14.29 20.34
C GLU A 369 5.94 -14.16 20.63
N ASP A 370 5.55 -13.19 21.45
CA ASP A 370 4.15 -12.91 21.76
C ASP A 370 3.39 -12.48 20.49
N ILE A 371 3.99 -11.58 19.69
CA ILE A 371 3.45 -11.11 18.40
C ILE A 371 3.34 -12.28 17.42
N VAL A 372 4.37 -13.13 17.35
CA VAL A 372 4.36 -14.30 16.47
C VAL A 372 3.25 -15.27 16.84
N THR A 373 3.04 -15.46 18.14
CA THR A 373 1.98 -16.34 18.67
C THR A 373 0.60 -15.76 18.41
N GLU A 374 0.41 -14.45 18.58
CA GLU A 374 -0.85 -13.74 18.28
C GLU A 374 -1.20 -13.86 16.79
N VAL A 375 -0.25 -13.56 15.90
CA VAL A 375 -0.46 -13.65 14.45
C VAL A 375 -0.70 -15.10 14.02
N LYS A 376 -0.01 -16.09 14.60
CA LYS A 376 -0.29 -17.51 14.33
C LYS A 376 -1.68 -17.93 14.81
N GLY A 377 -2.06 -17.56 16.02
CA GLY A 377 -3.38 -17.85 16.57
C GLY A 377 -4.49 -17.27 15.70
N MET A 378 -4.29 -16.03 15.23
CA MET A 378 -5.14 -15.41 14.21
C MET A 378 -5.20 -16.29 12.95
N LEU A 379 -4.09 -16.65 12.31
CA LEU A 379 -4.14 -17.47 11.08
C LEU A 379 -4.77 -18.86 11.26
N ASP A 380 -4.53 -19.53 12.39
CA ASP A 380 -5.06 -20.86 12.71
C ASP A 380 -6.59 -20.85 12.84
N GLU A 381 -7.16 -19.74 13.30
CA GLU A 381 -8.62 -19.56 13.41
C GLU A 381 -9.29 -19.27 12.05
N HIS A 382 -8.52 -18.92 11.00
CA HIS A 382 -9.05 -18.20 9.84
C HIS A 382 -9.13 -19.00 8.53
N ALA A 383 -8.27 -20.00 8.28
CA ALA A 383 -8.44 -20.94 7.17
C ALA A 383 -7.34 -21.99 7.02
N ALA A 384 -7.75 -23.18 6.55
CA ALA A 384 -6.85 -24.17 6.00
C ALA A 384 -6.08 -23.59 4.79
N GLY A 385 -4.77 -23.34 4.97
CA GLY A 385 -3.89 -22.87 3.91
C GLY A 385 -2.95 -21.76 4.35
N TRP A 386 -3.37 -20.87 5.23
CA TRP A 386 -2.48 -19.83 5.76
C TRP A 386 -1.48 -20.41 6.76
N GLY A 387 -0.30 -19.80 6.84
CA GLY A 387 0.69 -20.09 7.87
C GLY A 387 1.69 -18.96 8.02
N LEU A 388 2.44 -18.95 9.11
CA LEU A 388 3.45 -17.94 9.41
C LEU A 388 4.81 -18.62 9.65
N LYS A 389 5.84 -18.18 8.91
CA LYS A 389 7.23 -18.52 9.17
C LYS A 389 7.93 -17.35 9.84
N LYS A 390 8.78 -17.66 10.82
CA LYS A 390 9.78 -16.73 11.36
C LYS A 390 11.13 -17.13 10.78
N GLU A 391 11.76 -16.24 10.03
CA GLU A 391 13.04 -16.50 9.37
C GLU A 391 14.06 -15.43 9.79
N GLU A 392 14.95 -15.77 10.71
CA GLU A 392 15.82 -14.81 11.42
C GLU A 392 14.98 -13.77 12.19
N ASP A 393 15.12 -12.50 11.81
CA ASP A 393 14.41 -11.35 12.39
C ASP A 393 13.10 -11.03 11.66
N ASP A 394 12.76 -11.78 10.61
CA ASP A 394 11.65 -11.46 9.72
C ASP A 394 10.44 -12.39 9.91
N LEU A 395 9.26 -11.88 9.54
CA LEU A 395 8.04 -12.69 9.47
C LEU A 395 7.60 -12.86 8.02
N VAL A 396 7.21 -14.08 7.66
CA VAL A 396 6.77 -14.43 6.31
C VAL A 396 5.41 -15.11 6.39
N LEU A 397 4.40 -14.44 5.83
CA LEU A 397 3.08 -15.00 5.61
C LEU A 397 3.14 -15.99 4.45
N THR A 398 2.52 -17.15 4.63
CA THR A 398 2.57 -18.26 3.68
C THR A 398 1.18 -18.78 3.33
N TRP A 399 1.02 -19.23 2.09
CA TRP A 399 -0.18 -19.87 1.58
C TRP A 399 0.16 -21.27 1.05
N LYS A 400 -0.45 -22.30 1.63
CA LYS A 400 -0.17 -23.72 1.39
C LYS A 400 1.34 -24.04 1.46
N GLY A 401 2.04 -23.35 2.38
CA GLY A 401 3.50 -23.47 2.59
C GLY A 401 4.38 -22.60 1.68
N HIS A 402 3.82 -21.93 0.67
CA HIS A 402 4.52 -21.01 -0.22
C HIS A 402 4.57 -19.60 0.37
N ASN A 403 5.70 -18.90 0.23
CA ASN A 403 5.83 -17.52 0.72
C ASN A 403 4.95 -16.58 -0.10
N VAL A 404 4.29 -15.64 0.58
CA VAL A 404 3.40 -14.65 -0.04
C VAL A 404 3.90 -13.24 0.24
N VAL A 405 3.87 -12.85 1.51
CA VAL A 405 4.24 -11.51 1.97
C VAL A 405 5.23 -11.65 3.10
N PHE A 406 6.30 -10.86 3.07
CA PHE A 406 7.21 -10.74 4.21
C PHE A 406 6.96 -9.42 4.95
N THR A 407 7.36 -9.36 6.21
CA THR A 407 7.42 -8.14 7.01
C THR A 407 8.73 -8.13 7.77
N THR A 408 9.44 -7.01 7.69
CA THR A 408 10.74 -6.79 8.30
C THR A 408 10.74 -5.44 9.03
N ALA A 409 11.48 -5.34 10.13
CA ALA A 409 11.60 -4.13 10.92
C ALA A 409 13.07 -3.75 11.07
N TRP A 410 13.38 -2.46 10.99
CA TRP A 410 14.75 -1.96 10.84
C TRP A 410 15.00 -0.71 11.65
N VAL A 411 16.19 -0.62 12.24
CA VAL A 411 16.68 0.58 12.92
C VAL A 411 18.01 1.03 12.31
N PRO A 412 18.30 2.34 12.30
CA PRO A 412 19.61 2.85 11.90
C PRO A 412 20.76 2.22 12.72
N THR A 413 21.85 1.83 12.07
CA THR A 413 23.10 1.39 12.74
C THR A 413 23.97 2.54 13.19
#